data_AF-A0A1S2M817-F1
#
_entry.id   AF-A0A1S2M817-F1
#
_cell.length_a   1.000
_cell.length_b   1.000
_cell.length_c   1.000
_cell.angle_alpha   90.00
_cell.angle_beta   90.00
_cell.angle_gamma   90.00
#
_symmetry.space_group_name_H-M   'P 1'
#
loop_
_entity.id
_entity.type
_entity.pdbx_description
1 polymer ?
#
loop_
_entity_poly.entity_id
_entity_poly.type
_entity_poly.pdbx_seq_one_letter_code
_entity_poly.pdbx_strand_id
1 'polypeptide(L)' 'MKIFLFLVHLLLILSLFSLGFLNLLMFKNGFLGILSVLSGLLMIILLVNATDDRENFGR' A
#
# COMPACT_ATOMS: atom_id res chain seq x y z
N MET A 1 -1.38 -7.19 -18.92
CA MET A 1 -1.83 -7.48 -17.53
C MET A 1 -0.82 -7.09 -16.45
N LYS A 2 0.51 -7.29 -16.62
CA LYS A 2 1.51 -6.98 -15.56
C LYS A 2 1.52 -5.51 -15.11
N ILE A 3 1.52 -4.56 -16.06
CA ILE A 3 1.48 -3.11 -15.77
C ILE A 3 0.16 -2.70 -15.11
N PHE A 4 -0.95 -3.32 -15.52
CA PHE A 4 -2.26 -3.06 -14.92
C PHE A 4 -2.31 -3.51 -13.45
N LEU A 5 -1.76 -4.69 -13.14
CA LEU A 5 -1.72 -5.19 -11.77
C LEU A 5 -0.86 -4.28 -10.86
N PHE A 6 0.29 -3.82 -11.37
CA PHE A 6 1.15 -2.86 -10.66
C PHE A 6 0.44 -1.53 -10.41
N LEU A 7 -0.28 -1.02 -11.42
CA LEU A 7 -1.07 0.20 -11.30
C LEU A 7 -2.17 0.08 -10.23
N VAL A 8 -2.85 -1.07 -10.16
CA VAL A 8 -3.85 -1.34 -9.12
C VAL A 8 -3.22 -1.35 -7.72
N HIS A 9 -2.04 -1.95 -7.55
CA HIS A 9 -1.35 -1.95 -6.25
C HIS A 9 -0.93 -0.54 -5.84
N LEU A 10 -0.44 0.27 -6.79
CA LEU A 10 -0.08 1.66 -6.55
C LEU A 10 -1.30 2.50 -6.12
N LEU A 11 -2.45 2.32 -6.76
CA LEU A 11 -3.70 2.99 -6.40
C LEU A 11 -4.20 2.58 -5.01
N LEU A 12 -4.08 1.30 -4.65
CA LEU A 12 -4.42 0.80 -3.32
C LEU A 12 -3.52 1.39 -2.22
N ILE A 13 -2.22 1.49 -2.48
CA ILE A 13 -1.27 2.11 -1.54
C ILE A 13 -1.64 3.58 -1.33
N LEU A 14 -1.83 4.35 -2.41
CA LEU A 14 -2.19 5.76 -2.32
C LEU A 14 -3.50 5.98 -1.53
N SER A 15 -4.52 5.17 -1.78
CA SER A 15 -5.79 5.27 -1.07
C SER A 15 -5.67 4.95 0.42
N LEU A 16 -4.84 3.97 0.82
CA LEU A 16 -4.55 3.68 2.23
C LEU A 16 -3.84 4.84 2.95
N PHE A 17 -2.87 5.48 2.28
CA PHE A 17 -2.21 6.66 2.85
C PHE A 17 -3.16 7.87 2.94
N SER A 18 -3.98 8.12 1.92
CA SER A 18 -4.99 9.17 1.95
C SER A 18 -6.02 8.96 3.06
N LEU A 19 -6.52 7.73 3.25
CA LEU A 19 -7.42 7.37 4.34
C LEU A 19 -6.78 7.55 5.71
N GLY A 20 -5.51 7.16 5.86
CA GLY A 20 -4.76 7.36 7.10
C GLY A 20 -4.61 8.84 7.45
N PHE A 21 -4.26 9.66 6.47
CA PHE A 21 -4.12 11.10 6.63
C PHE A 21 -5.45 11.78 6.98
N LEU A 22 -6.54 11.43 6.29
CA LEU A 22 -7.88 11.94 6.59
C LEU A 22 -8.33 11.55 8.00
N ASN A 23 -8.09 10.30 8.42
CA ASN A 23 -8.43 9.86 9.78
C ASN A 23 -7.64 10.60 10.86
N LEU A 24 -6.35 10.87 10.62
CA LEU A 24 -5.51 11.60 11.56
C LEU A 24 -5.89 13.09 11.66
N LEU A 25 -6.07 13.77 10.53
CA LEU A 25 -6.23 15.23 10.50
C LEU A 25 -7.68 15.69 10.60
N MET A 26 -8.62 15.00 9.94
CA MET A 26 -10.01 15.46 9.85
C MET A 26 -10.89 14.84 10.94
N PHE A 27 -10.78 13.52 11.15
CA PHE A 27 -11.63 12.80 12.10
C PHE A 27 -11.03 12.67 13.50
N LYS A 28 -9.76 13.08 13.68
CA LYS A 28 -8.98 12.92 14.93
C LYS A 28 -8.97 11.47 15.45
N ASN A 29 -9.21 10.51 14.57
CA ASN A 29 -9.22 9.09 14.91
C ASN A 29 -7.80 8.53 14.72
N GLY A 30 -6.97 8.74 15.74
CA GLY A 30 -5.56 8.35 15.71
C GLY A 30 -5.34 6.85 15.48
N PHE A 31 -6.17 6.01 16.08
CA PHE A 31 -6.05 4.55 15.97
C PHE A 31 -6.27 4.08 14.53
N LEU A 32 -7.39 4.45 13.90
CA LEU A 32 -7.68 4.09 12.51
C LEU A 32 -6.69 4.74 11.54
N GLY A 33 -6.23 5.94 11.85
CA GLY A 33 -5.20 6.65 11.09
C GLY A 33 -3.87 5.88 11.02
N ILE A 34 -3.34 5.50 12.19
CA ILE A 34 -2.10 4.73 12.30
C ILE A 34 -2.25 3.36 11.65
N LEU A 35 -3.39 2.67 11.88
CA LEU A 35 -3.66 1.36 11.28
C LEU A 35 -3.62 1.42 9.75
N SER A 36 -4.24 2.45 9.15
CA SER A 36 -4.25 2.66 7.70
C SER A 36 -2.85 2.90 7.13
N VAL A 37 -2.02 3.70 7.81
CA VAL A 37 -0.63 3.95 7.41
C VAL A 37 0.21 2.68 7.50
N LEU A 38 0.07 1.90 8.59
CA LEU A 38 0.75 0.62 8.75
C LEU A 38 0.34 -0.39 7.67
N SER A 39 -0.95 -0.45 7.32
CA SER A 39 -1.43 -1.28 6.21
C SER A 39 -0.82 -0.84 4.87
N GLY A 40 -0.68 0.47 4.62
CA GLY A 40 0.00 0.98 3.43
C GLY A 40 1.47 0.56 3.35
N LEU A 41 2.19 0.63 4.47
CA LEU A 41 3.59 0.15 4.57
C LEU A 41 3.71 -1.36 4.34
N LEU A 42 2.82 -2.16 4.92
CA LEU A 42 2.78 -3.61 4.69
C LEU A 42 2.59 -3.93 3.20
N MET A 43 1.69 -3.20 2.53
CA MET A 43 1.41 -3.37 1.10
C MET A 43 2.64 -3.07 0.22
N ILE A 44 3.47 -2.10 0.60
CA ILE A 44 4.75 -1.80 -0.08
C ILE A 44 5.71 -2.98 0.06
N ILE A 45 5.86 -3.54 1.26
CA ILE A 45 6.74 -4.70 1.50
C ILE A 45 6.29 -5.90 0.67
N LEU A 46 4.98 -6.17 0.62
CA LEU A 46 4.41 -7.23 -0.21
C LEU A 46 4.67 -7.00 -1.70
N LEU A 47 4.58 -5.75 -2.16
CA LEU A 47 4.84 -5.40 -3.55
C LEU A 47 6.31 -5.59 -3.92
N VAL A 48 7.24 -5.21 -3.04
CA VAL A 48 8.68 -5.41 -3.23
C VAL A 48 8.99 -6.90 -3.30
N ASN A 49 8.55 -7.69 -2.32
CA ASN A 49 8.77 -9.13 -2.31
C ASN A 49 8.15 -9.82 -3.54
N ALA A 50 6.92 -9.45 -3.93
CA ALA A 50 6.29 -10.00 -5.13
C ALA A 50 7.00 -9.60 -6.43
N THR A 51 7.73 -8.48 -6.44
CA THR A 51 8.57 -8.05 -7.56
C THR A 51 9.89 -8.83 -7.57
N ASP A 52 10.54 -9.00 -6.42
CA ASP A 52 11.79 -9.76 -6.25
C ASP A 52 11.60 -11.24 -6.58
N ASP A 53 10.52 -11.87 -6.10
CA ASP A 53 10.18 -13.25 -6.48
C ASP A 53 9.98 -13.37 -7.99
N ARG A 54 9.43 -12.34 -8.63
CA ARG A 54 9.28 -12.33 -10.09
C ARG A 54 10.60 -12.16 -10.84
N GLU A 55 11.54 -11.38 -10.32
CA GLU A 55 12.88 -11.28 -10.91
C GLU A 55 13.69 -12.57 -10.71
N ASN A 56 13.51 -13.24 -9.57
CA ASN A 56 14.21 -14.49 -9.26
C ASN A 56 13.61 -15.73 -9.97
N PHE A 57 12.29 -15.81 -10.16
CA PHE A 57 11.62 -16.91 -10.88
C PHE A 57 11.35 -16.61 -12.36
N GLY A 58 11.62 -15.39 -12.83
CA GLY A 58 11.45 -14.95 -14.21
C GLY A 58 12.70 -15.09 -15.10
N ARG A 59 13.79 -15.63 -14.54
CA ARG A 59 14.92 -16.21 -15.28
C ARG A 59 14.70 -17.70 -15.47
#